data_AF-A0A8I1WRZ0-F1
#
_entry.id   AF-A0A8I1WRZ0-F1
#
_cell.length_a   1.000
_cell.length_b   1.000
_cell.length_c   1.000
_cell.angle_alpha   90.00
_cell.angle_beta   90.00
_cell.angle_gamma   90.00
#
_symmetry.space_group_name_H-M   'P 1'
#
loop_
_entity.id
_entity.type
_entity.pdbx_description
1 polymer ?
#
loop_
_entity_poly.entity_id
_entity_poly.type
_entity_poly.pdbx_seq_one_letter_code
_entity_poly.pdbx_strand_id
1 'polypeptide(L)' 'MQVSNTIDCNGLSPAPTLLRIMQALVGREDGASPLNVLVGSDCNCERLADSLGPLAEEVQLASDAKQFAAVN' A
#
# COMPACT_ATOMS: atom_id res chain seq x y z
N MET A 1 12.84 -13.52 -10.09
CA MET A 1 12.49 -13.28 -8.67
C MET A 1 11.02 -12.89 -8.66
N GLN A 2 10.16 -13.65 -7.97
CA GLN A 2 8.75 -13.27 -7.81
C GLN A 2 8.75 -12.11 -6.83
N VAL A 3 8.71 -10.88 -7.35
CA VAL A 3 8.62 -9.68 -6.52
C VAL A 3 7.20 -9.71 -5.96
N SER A 4 7.06 -10.15 -4.72
CA SER A 4 5.79 -10.04 -4.01
C SER A 4 5.37 -8.58 -4.08
N ASN A 5 4.19 -8.32 -4.66
CA ASN A 5 3.68 -6.97 -4.89
C ASN A 5 3.18 -6.32 -3.58
N THR A 6 3.74 -6.73 -2.45
CA THR A 6 3.34 -6.40 -1.09
C THR A 6 4.50 -5.76 -0.35
N ILE A 7 4.29 -4.55 0.17
CA ILE A 7 5.21 -3.88 1.08
C ILE A 7 4.65 -3.90 2.49
N ASP A 8 5.52 -4.15 3.47
CA ASP A 8 5.18 -4.07 4.88
C ASP A 8 5.59 -2.71 5.43
N CYS A 9 4.60 -1.96 5.91
CA CYS A 9 4.72 -0.65 6.56
C CYS A 9 4.19 -0.70 7.99
N ASN A 10 3.99 -1.89 8.57
CA ASN A 10 3.62 -2.03 9.95
C ASN A 10 4.70 -1.43 10.88
N GLY A 11 4.28 -0.66 11.87
CA GLY A 11 5.17 0.08 12.78
C GLY A 11 5.74 1.38 12.23
N LEU A 12 5.44 1.75 10.97
CA LEU A 12 5.78 3.08 10.44
C LEU A 12 4.72 4.11 10.82
N SER A 13 5.15 5.35 11.05
CA SER A 13 4.23 6.47 11.18
C SER A 13 3.62 6.85 9.81
N PRO A 14 2.55 7.67 9.76
CA PRO A 14 1.84 7.95 8.50
C PRO A 14 2.72 8.56 7.40
N ALA A 15 3.59 9.51 7.73
CA ALA A 15 4.48 10.16 6.77
C ALA A 15 5.49 9.19 6.11
N PRO A 16 6.27 8.37 6.84
CA PRO A 16 7.15 7.37 6.23
C PRO A 16 6.40 6.27 5.49
N THR A 17 5.18 5.91 5.93
CA THR A 17 4.31 4.99 5.18
C THR A 17 3.99 5.56 3.81
N LEU A 18 3.53 6.82 3.74
CA LEU A 18 3.21 7.49 2.48
C LEU A 18 4.41 7.55 1.54
N LEU A 19 5.59 7.95 2.06
CA LEU A 19 6.82 8.00 1.26
C LEU A 19 7.21 6.63 0.71
N ARG A 20 7.05 5.57 1.51
CA ARG A 20 7.38 4.21 1.08
C ARG A 20 6.46 3.73 -0.03
N ILE A 21 5.17 4.06 0.05
CA ILE A 21 4.17 3.78 -0.99
C ILE A 21 4.53 4.52 -2.27
N MET A 22 4.75 5.85 -2.19
CA MET A 22 5.11 6.65 -3.36
C MET A 22 6.37 6.12 -4.05
N GLN A 23 7.41 5.77 -3.29
CA GLN A 23 8.63 5.17 -3.83
C GLN A 23 8.40 3.81 -4.50
N ALA A 24 7.46 3.02 -4.01
CA ALA A 24 7.11 1.73 -4.59
C ALA A 24 6.19 1.85 -5.82
N LEU A 25 5.51 2.98 -5.98
CA LEU A 25 4.74 3.32 -7.18
C LEU A 25 5.63 3.90 -8.29
N VAL A 26 6.72 4.58 -7.95
CA VAL A 26 7.69 5.09 -8.94
C VAL A 26 8.24 3.94 -9.79
N GLY A 27 8.01 4.02 -11.10
CA GLY A 27 8.51 3.05 -12.07
C GLY A 27 7.62 1.81 -12.25
N ARG A 28 6.41 1.77 -11.67
CA ARG A 28 5.40 0.79 -12.06
C ARG A 28 4.87 1.10 -13.46
N GLU A 29 4.60 0.05 -14.21
CA GLU A 29 3.96 0.14 -15.52
C GLU A 29 2.46 0.40 -15.38
N ASP A 30 1.90 1.23 -16.26
CA ASP A 30 0.46 1.45 -16.34
C ASP A 30 -0.25 0.10 -16.59
N GLY A 31 -1.21 -0.25 -15.73
CA GLY A 31 -1.96 -1.52 -15.81
C GLY A 31 -1.37 -2.68 -15.00
N ALA A 32 -0.30 -2.46 -14.22
CA ALA A 32 0.14 -3.42 -13.22
C ALA A 32 -0.95 -3.64 -12.13
N SER A 33 -0.99 -4.85 -11.54
CA SER A 33 -1.85 -5.11 -10.38
C SER A 33 -1.60 -4.09 -9.25
N PRO A 34 -2.57 -3.79 -8.36
CA PRO A 34 -2.37 -2.83 -7.28
C PRO A 34 -1.18 -3.19 -6.36
N LEU A 35 -0.55 -2.18 -5.75
CA LEU A 35 0.46 -2.37 -4.72
C LEU A 35 -0.22 -2.73 -3.41
N ASN A 36 0.03 -3.92 -2.89
CA ASN A 36 -0.46 -4.32 -1.57
C ASN A 36 0.42 -3.67 -0.50
N VAL A 37 -0.19 -3.04 0.49
CA VAL A 37 0.51 -2.30 1.54
C VAL A 37 -0.06 -2.72 2.88
N LEU A 38 0.75 -3.45 3.65
CA LEU A 38 0.41 -3.82 5.01
C LEU A 38 0.72 -2.63 5.92
N VAL A 39 -0.29 -2.10 6.60
CA VAL A 39 -0.16 -1.02 7.57
C VAL A 39 -0.42 -1.52 8.98
N GLY A 40 0.07 -0.80 9.99
CA GLY A 40 -0.25 -1.12 11.39
C GLY A 40 -1.75 -0.95 11.68
N SER A 41 -2.25 -1.63 12.72
CA SER A 41 -3.65 -1.50 13.18
C SER A 41 -4.03 -0.07 13.58
N ASP A 42 -3.05 0.73 14.01
CA ASP A 42 -3.24 2.14 14.37
C ASP A 42 -3.17 3.10 13.17
N CYS A 43 -2.92 2.59 11.96
CA CYS A 43 -2.86 3.39 10.76
C CYS A 43 -4.26 3.72 10.26
N ASN A 44 -4.54 5.02 10.11
CA ASN A 44 -5.79 5.47 9.49
C ASN A 44 -5.67 5.35 7.96
N CYS A 45 -6.15 4.24 7.41
CA CYS A 45 -6.12 3.97 5.97
C CYS A 45 -6.87 5.02 5.16
N GLU A 46 -7.97 5.59 5.66
CA GLU A 46 -8.74 6.64 4.97
C GLU A 46 -7.90 7.91 4.81
N ARG A 47 -7.28 8.39 5.90
CA ARG A 47 -6.38 9.55 5.85
C ARG A 47 -5.17 9.33 4.94
N LEU A 48 -4.66 8.10 4.90
CA LEU A 48 -3.54 7.74 4.05
C LEU A 48 -3.96 7.72 2.58
N ALA A 49 -5.15 7.18 2.27
CA ALA A 49 -5.74 7.21 0.93
C ALA A 49 -6.01 8.65 0.46
N ASP A 50 -6.57 9.50 1.33
CA ASP A 50 -6.75 10.93 1.04
C ASP A 50 -5.42 11.63 0.72
N SER A 51 -4.35 11.25 1.43
CA SER A 51 -3.01 11.80 1.20
C SER A 51 -2.35 11.28 -0.08
N LEU A 52 -2.75 10.10 -0.56
CA LEU A 52 -2.31 9.51 -1.83
C LEU A 52 -3.06 10.13 -3.03
N GLY A 53 -4.29 10.60 -2.81
CA GLY A 53 -5.12 11.18 -3.86
C GLY A 53 -5.39 10.17 -4.98
N PRO A 54 -5.17 10.52 -6.26
CA PRO A 54 -5.41 9.60 -7.39
C PRO A 54 -4.62 8.27 -7.30
N LEU A 55 -3.46 8.29 -6.65
CA LEU A 55 -2.62 7.10 -6.48
C LEU A 55 -3.23 6.06 -5.52
N ALA A 56 -4.27 6.41 -4.77
CA ALA A 56 -4.95 5.48 -3.89
C ALA A 56 -5.60 4.32 -4.67
N GLU A 57 -5.98 4.53 -5.93
CA GLU A 57 -6.55 3.48 -6.79
C GLU A 57 -5.50 2.42 -7.19
N GLU A 58 -4.22 2.79 -7.15
CA GLU A 58 -3.10 1.89 -7.46
C GLU A 58 -2.62 1.10 -6.23
N VAL A 59 -3.25 1.28 -5.06
CA VAL A 59 -2.79 0.75 -3.77
C VAL A 59 -3.91 0.03 -3.05
N GLN A 60 -3.64 -1.18 -2.56
CA GLN A 60 -4.50 -1.87 -1.59
C GLN A 60 -3.90 -1.78 -0.19
N LEU A 61 -4.58 -1.08 0.71
CA LEU A 61 -4.21 -0.96 2.12
C LEU A 61 -4.89 -2.06 2.93
N ALA A 62 -4.13 -2.77 3.77
CA ALA A 62 -4.68 -3.71 4.74
C ALA A 62 -3.93 -3.66 6.06
N SER A 63 -4.59 -3.99 7.16
CA SER A 63 -3.94 -4.15 8.48
C SER A 63 -3.55 -5.60 8.77
N ASP A 64 -4.09 -6.55 8.01
CA ASP A 64 -3.75 -7.97 8.07
C ASP A 64 -3.50 -8.51 6.65
N ALA A 65 -2.40 -9.23 6.46
CA ALA A 65 -2.00 -9.77 5.16
C ALA A 65 -3.03 -10.75 4.57
N LYS A 66 -3.89 -11.36 5.41
CA LYS A 66 -5.00 -12.22 4.97
C LYS A 66 -6.04 -11.47 4.15
N GLN A 67 -6.15 -10.14 4.32
CA GLN A 67 -7.10 -9.32 3.57
C GLN A 67 -6.72 -9.25 2.08
N PHE A 68 -5.46 -9.44 1.72
CA PHE A 68 -5.02 -9.53 0.32
C PHE A 68 -5.36 -10.88 -0.32
N ALA A 69 -5.54 -11.94 0.48
CA ALA A 69 -5.87 -13.27 -0.01
C ALA A 69 -7.36 -13.44 -0.35
N ALA A 70 -8.22 -12.55 0.15
CA ALA A 70 -9.66 -12.58 -0.10
C ALA A 70 -10.07 -11.92 -1.44
N VAL A 71 -9.12 -11.29 -2.16
CA VAL A 71 -9.38 -10.49 -3.36
C VAL A 71 -8.97 -11.22 -4.65
N ASN A 72 -8.66 -12.52 -4.59
CA ASN A 72 -8.23 -13.32 -5.74
C ASN A 72 -9.22 -14.43 -6.09
#